data_AF-A0A538LP57-F1
#
_entry.id   AF-A0A538LP57-F1
#
_cell.length_a   1.000
_cell.length_b   1.000
_cell.length_c   1.000
_cell.angle_alpha   90.00
_cell.angle_beta   90.00
_cell.angle_gamma   90.00
#
_symmetry.space_group_name_H-M   'P 1'
#
loop_
_entity.id
_entity.type
_entity.pdbx_description
1 polymer ?
#
loop_
_entity_poly.entity_id
_entity_poly.type
_entity_poly.pdbx_seq_one_letter_code
_entity_poly.pdbx_strand_id
1 'polypeptide(L)'
;MLEHAAMIAAAALGLAPAAASASSGDVAATHAYIRANYALARAGVAKIGAAEAAAQALNRKLARECPRVGAGSPENELAQPMSYEVAVALWAVAYRTAAGPIRTFFNAVRPLHWSNRRMTRIAHEYATSLRVLSTLSVPDLCADVRAWTASGFRTIPPNVAQLDQRLEALEGESVPPKLLAPFVRGSDARLLARTRSLELKLAETEFMVGQTDWIEVTETLGLQL
;
A
#
# COMPACT_ATOMS: atom_id res chain seq x y z
N MET A 1 -33.71 40.43 67.42
CA MET A 1 -34.36 39.58 66.41
C MET A 1 -33.58 39.74 65.12
N LEU A 2 -32.61 38.85 64.89
CA LEU A 2 -32.00 38.59 63.58
C LEU A 2 -33.09 37.95 62.69
N GLU A 3 -33.14 38.09 61.37
CA GLU A 3 -32.17 37.58 60.39
C GLU A 3 -32.32 38.30 59.03
N HIS A 4 -31.19 38.56 58.37
CA HIS A 4 -31.11 39.00 56.97
C HIS A 4 -30.94 37.75 56.09
N ALA A 5 -31.89 37.49 55.18
CA ALA A 5 -31.78 36.45 54.17
C ALA A 5 -31.02 37.00 52.93
N ALA A 6 -29.82 36.49 52.70
CA ALA A 6 -29.03 36.75 51.49
C ALA A 6 -29.42 35.75 50.38
N MET A 7 -30.01 36.24 49.29
CA MET A 7 -30.16 35.49 48.05
C MET A 7 -28.82 35.43 47.31
N ILE A 8 -28.21 34.25 47.24
CA ILE A 8 -27.08 33.96 46.35
C ILE A 8 -27.65 33.52 45.00
N ALA A 9 -27.55 34.38 44.00
CA ALA A 9 -27.80 34.05 42.61
C ALA A 9 -26.59 33.26 42.06
N ALA A 10 -26.74 31.94 41.92
CA ALA A 10 -25.75 31.10 41.25
C ALA A 10 -25.82 31.32 39.72
N ALA A 11 -24.86 32.08 39.18
CA ALA A 11 -24.65 32.18 37.75
C ALA A 11 -24.08 30.86 37.22
N ALA A 12 -24.94 30.03 36.63
CA ALA A 12 -24.53 28.85 35.87
C ALA A 12 -23.85 29.32 34.56
N LEU A 13 -22.53 29.43 34.58
CA LEU A 13 -21.70 29.53 33.38
C LEU A 13 -21.84 28.22 32.59
N GLY A 14 -22.71 28.23 31.59
CA GLY A 14 -22.83 27.16 30.61
C GLY A 14 -21.54 27.04 29.80
N LEU A 15 -20.72 26.04 30.14
CA LEU A 15 -19.64 25.55 29.28
C LEU A 15 -20.29 24.88 28.06
N ALA A 16 -20.59 25.67 27.03
CA ALA A 16 -20.82 25.11 25.70
C ALA A 16 -19.56 24.31 25.32
N PRO A 17 -19.68 23.04 24.89
CA PRO A 17 -18.52 22.29 24.42
C PRO A 17 -17.96 23.08 23.24
N ALA A 18 -16.75 23.60 23.40
CA ALA A 18 -16.02 24.21 22.31
C ALA A 18 -15.93 23.15 21.22
N ALA A 19 -16.72 23.31 20.16
CA ALA A 19 -16.51 22.56 18.93
C ALA A 19 -15.06 22.86 18.55
N ALA A 20 -14.18 21.88 18.77
CA ALA A 20 -12.77 21.99 18.51
C ALA A 20 -12.65 22.37 17.03
N SER A 21 -12.47 23.67 16.79
CA SER A 21 -12.38 24.20 15.45
C SER A 21 -11.18 23.50 14.84
N ALA A 22 -11.42 22.73 13.77
CA ALA A 22 -10.37 22.05 13.04
C ALA A 22 -9.19 23.02 12.88
N SER A 23 -8.03 22.65 13.42
CA SER A 23 -6.88 23.56 13.39
C SER A 23 -6.56 23.90 11.93
N SER A 24 -6.14 25.13 11.67
CA SER A 24 -5.74 25.55 10.31
C SER A 24 -4.64 24.63 9.74
N GLY A 25 -3.79 24.08 10.63
CA GLY A 25 -2.79 23.06 10.29
C GLY A 25 -3.40 21.75 9.78
N ASP A 26 -4.40 21.19 10.46
CA ASP A 26 -5.04 19.94 10.05
C ASP A 26 -5.76 20.08 8.69
N VAL A 27 -6.37 21.24 8.43
CA VAL A 27 -6.99 21.54 7.14
C VAL A 27 -5.93 21.62 6.04
N ALA A 28 -4.82 22.33 6.28
CA ALA A 28 -3.72 22.45 5.32
C ALA A 28 -3.06 21.09 5.02
N ALA A 29 -2.80 20.28 6.05
CA ALA A 29 -2.23 18.94 5.90
C ALA A 29 -3.18 18.01 5.13
N THR A 30 -4.48 18.06 5.43
CA THR A 30 -5.51 17.28 4.72
C THR A 30 -5.58 17.67 3.24
N HIS A 31 -5.59 18.97 2.93
CA HIS A 31 -5.57 19.46 1.55
C HIS A 31 -4.34 18.97 0.78
N ALA A 32 -3.15 19.10 1.38
CA ALA A 32 -1.89 18.64 0.78
C ALA A 32 -1.89 17.13 0.53
N TYR A 33 -2.36 16.34 1.50
CA TYR A 33 -2.47 14.88 1.38
C TYR A 33 -3.42 14.48 0.25
N ILE A 34 -4.63 15.07 0.18
CA ILE A 34 -5.62 14.73 -0.86
C ILE A 34 -5.06 15.03 -2.25
N ARG A 35 -4.38 16.17 -2.43
CA ARG A 35 -3.74 16.52 -3.71
C ARG A 35 -2.63 15.56 -4.09
N ALA A 36 -1.77 15.21 -3.13
CA ALA A 36 -0.68 14.26 -3.35
C ALA A 36 -1.21 12.86 -3.71
N ASN A 37 -2.21 12.38 -2.96
CA ASN A 37 -2.80 11.06 -3.19
C ASN A 37 -3.55 10.99 -4.53
N TYR A 38 -4.28 12.06 -4.89
CA TYR A 38 -4.88 12.16 -6.22
C TYR A 38 -3.84 12.08 -7.35
N ALA A 39 -2.73 12.80 -7.22
CA ALA A 39 -1.67 12.80 -8.22
C ALA A 39 -1.03 11.40 -8.35
N LEU A 40 -0.81 10.72 -7.22
CA LEU A 40 -0.33 9.33 -7.19
C LEU A 40 -1.31 8.38 -7.87
N ALA A 41 -2.58 8.36 -7.46
CA ALA A 41 -3.59 7.45 -8.01
C ALA A 41 -3.78 7.67 -9.53
N ARG A 42 -3.80 8.93 -9.98
CA ARG A 42 -3.86 9.25 -11.41
C ARG A 42 -2.63 8.73 -12.16
N ALA A 43 -1.44 8.93 -11.60
CA ALA A 43 -0.21 8.43 -12.22
C ALA A 43 -0.17 6.90 -12.25
N GLY A 44 -0.64 6.23 -11.20
CA GLY A 44 -0.79 4.78 -11.16
C GLY A 44 -1.69 4.28 -12.29
N VAL A 45 -2.88 4.86 -12.46
CA VAL A 45 -3.80 4.45 -13.54
C VAL A 45 -3.16 4.64 -14.91
N ALA A 46 -2.37 5.71 -15.10
CA ALA A 46 -1.62 5.94 -16.34
C ALA A 46 -0.45 4.95 -16.55
N LYS A 47 -0.06 4.19 -15.53
CA LYS A 47 1.05 3.21 -15.57
C LYS A 47 0.60 1.76 -15.67
N ILE A 48 -0.70 1.47 -15.63
CA ILE A 48 -1.24 0.10 -15.74
C ILE A 48 -0.61 -0.68 -16.90
N GLY A 49 -0.68 -0.16 -18.12
CA GLY A 49 -0.12 -0.88 -19.29
C GLY A 49 1.40 -1.03 -19.26
N ALA A 50 2.12 -0.12 -18.60
CA ALA A 50 3.57 -0.25 -18.43
C ALA A 50 3.92 -1.33 -17.39
N ALA A 51 3.11 -1.46 -16.34
CA ALA A 51 3.25 -2.50 -15.33
C ALA A 51 2.99 -3.90 -15.93
N GLU A 52 1.90 -4.06 -16.69
CA GLU A 52 1.58 -5.29 -17.41
C GLU A 52 2.70 -5.69 -18.38
N ALA A 53 3.18 -4.75 -19.19
CA ALA A 53 4.29 -5.02 -20.11
C ALA A 53 5.58 -5.45 -19.38
N ALA A 54 5.83 -4.93 -18.17
CA ALA A 54 6.97 -5.31 -17.34
C ALA A 54 6.80 -6.72 -16.75
N ALA A 55 5.60 -7.09 -16.30
CA ALA A 55 5.27 -8.45 -15.85
C ALA A 55 5.45 -9.47 -16.98
N GLN A 56 4.90 -9.20 -18.16
CA GLN A 56 5.08 -10.07 -19.34
C GLN A 56 6.55 -10.17 -19.76
N ALA A 57 7.33 -9.09 -19.65
CA ALA A 57 8.76 -9.13 -19.94
C ALA A 57 9.53 -10.01 -18.94
N LEU A 58 9.17 -9.95 -17.65
CA LEU A 58 9.69 -10.87 -16.63
C LEU A 58 9.32 -12.32 -16.96
N ASN A 59 8.06 -12.60 -17.25
CA ASN A 59 7.61 -13.96 -17.57
C ASN A 59 8.37 -14.55 -18.78
N ARG A 60 8.49 -13.78 -19.87
CA ARG A 60 9.29 -14.19 -21.04
C ARG A 60 10.76 -14.43 -20.71
N LYS A 61 11.34 -13.69 -19.75
CA LYS A 61 12.72 -13.90 -19.28
C LYS A 61 12.82 -15.25 -18.57
N LEU A 62 11.93 -15.53 -17.62
CA LEU A 62 11.89 -16.80 -16.87
C LEU A 62 11.67 -18.00 -17.79
N ALA A 63 10.78 -17.89 -18.78
CA ALA A 63 10.54 -18.93 -19.77
C ALA A 63 11.79 -19.32 -20.58
N ARG A 64 12.76 -18.39 -20.74
CA ARG A 64 14.03 -18.68 -21.40
C ARG A 64 15.10 -19.19 -20.43
N GLU A 65 15.13 -18.68 -19.21
CA GLU A 65 16.21 -18.95 -18.26
C GLU A 65 16.00 -20.22 -17.43
N CYS A 66 14.76 -20.53 -17.06
CA CYS A 66 14.44 -21.64 -16.16
C CYS A 66 13.01 -22.19 -16.35
N PRO A 67 12.59 -22.55 -17.58
CA PRO A 67 11.26 -23.09 -17.78
C PRO A 67 11.07 -24.37 -16.95
N ARG A 68 9.93 -24.48 -16.28
CA ARG A 68 9.48 -25.68 -15.55
C ARG A 68 10.42 -26.14 -14.43
N VAL A 69 11.27 -25.27 -13.91
CA VAL A 69 12.30 -25.62 -12.92
C VAL A 69 11.76 -26.06 -11.55
N GLY A 70 10.51 -25.74 -11.25
CA GLY A 70 9.76 -26.18 -10.08
C GLY A 70 8.85 -27.38 -10.31
N ALA A 71 8.94 -28.05 -11.48
CA ALA A 71 8.06 -29.17 -11.80
C ALA A 71 8.13 -30.28 -10.74
N GLY A 72 6.94 -30.68 -10.26
CA GLY A 72 6.80 -31.66 -9.18
C GLY A 72 6.78 -31.05 -7.77
N SER A 73 6.71 -29.72 -7.66
CA SER A 73 6.49 -29.06 -6.37
C SER A 73 5.19 -29.53 -5.73
N PRO A 74 5.11 -29.56 -4.39
CA PRO A 74 3.89 -29.96 -3.70
C PRO A 74 2.81 -28.87 -3.78
N GLU A 75 1.55 -29.27 -3.93
CA GLU A 75 0.37 -28.37 -3.82
C GLU A 75 -0.08 -28.30 -2.34
N ASN A 76 0.74 -27.68 -1.49
CA ASN A 76 0.45 -27.51 -0.06
C ASN A 76 1.10 -26.24 0.52
N GLU A 77 0.90 -26.00 1.82
CA GLU A 77 1.42 -24.83 2.52
C GLU A 77 2.94 -24.65 2.43
N LEU A 78 3.72 -25.72 2.17
CA LEU A 78 5.17 -25.61 1.98
C LEU A 78 5.54 -24.86 0.70
N ALA A 79 4.66 -24.80 -0.29
CA ALA A 79 4.89 -24.08 -1.54
C ALA A 79 4.48 -22.61 -1.47
N GLN A 80 3.74 -22.21 -0.43
CA GLN A 80 3.22 -20.85 -0.28
C GLN A 80 4.32 -19.77 -0.29
N PRO A 81 5.49 -19.95 0.35
CA PRO A 81 6.56 -18.93 0.27
C PRO A 81 7.09 -18.72 -1.16
N MET A 82 7.11 -19.76 -2.00
CA MET A 82 7.50 -19.60 -3.42
C MET A 82 6.44 -18.86 -4.22
N SER A 83 5.16 -19.13 -3.95
CA SER A 83 4.04 -18.37 -4.50
C SER A 83 4.17 -16.88 -4.17
N TYR A 84 4.47 -16.56 -2.91
CA TYR A 84 4.68 -15.19 -2.47
C TYR A 84 5.88 -14.56 -3.17
N GLU A 85 7.00 -15.28 -3.31
CA GLU A 85 8.15 -14.75 -4.02
C GLU A 85 7.83 -14.36 -5.47
N VAL A 86 7.03 -15.17 -6.17
CA VAL A 86 6.53 -14.83 -7.51
C VAL A 86 5.71 -13.54 -7.47
N ALA A 87 4.78 -13.39 -6.52
CA ALA A 87 4.01 -12.16 -6.35
C ALA A 87 4.93 -10.95 -6.07
N VAL A 88 5.98 -11.13 -5.26
CA VAL A 88 6.96 -10.09 -4.97
C VAL A 88 7.75 -9.69 -6.21
N ALA A 89 8.14 -10.64 -7.05
CA ALA A 89 8.81 -10.34 -8.32
C ALA A 89 7.95 -9.51 -9.26
N LEU A 90 6.65 -9.84 -9.34
CA LEU A 90 5.65 -9.09 -10.11
C LEU A 90 5.45 -7.69 -9.54
N TRP A 91 5.29 -7.56 -8.22
CA TRP A 91 5.23 -6.24 -7.56
C TRP A 91 6.49 -5.41 -7.79
N ALA A 92 7.67 -6.01 -7.71
CA ALA A 92 8.94 -5.32 -7.90
C ALA A 92 9.07 -4.72 -9.31
N VAL A 93 8.61 -5.42 -10.36
CA VAL A 93 8.61 -4.87 -11.72
C VAL A 93 7.48 -3.85 -11.94
N ALA A 94 6.28 -4.12 -11.40
CA ALA A 94 5.11 -3.25 -11.55
C ALA A 94 5.31 -1.89 -10.85
N TYR A 95 5.63 -1.89 -9.54
CA TYR A 95 5.78 -0.67 -8.75
C TYR A 95 6.97 0.19 -9.21
N ARG A 96 8.00 -0.42 -9.80
CA ARG A 96 9.14 0.30 -10.38
C ARG A 96 8.72 1.22 -11.52
N THR A 97 7.69 0.86 -12.29
CA THR A 97 7.15 1.72 -13.37
C THR A 97 6.59 3.05 -12.85
N ALA A 98 6.19 3.09 -11.57
CA ALA A 98 5.64 4.24 -10.87
C ALA A 98 6.61 4.82 -9.82
N ALA A 99 7.89 4.43 -9.81
CA ALA A 99 8.86 4.86 -8.79
C ALA A 99 9.04 6.39 -8.69
N GLY A 100 8.93 7.10 -9.82
CA GLY A 100 8.95 8.57 -9.86
C GLY A 100 7.74 9.17 -9.11
N PRO A 101 6.50 8.91 -9.55
CA PRO A 101 5.28 9.33 -8.84
C PRO A 101 5.25 8.95 -7.35
N ILE A 102 5.64 7.72 -7.00
CA ILE A 102 5.70 7.26 -5.61
C ILE A 102 6.68 8.09 -4.78
N ARG A 103 7.87 8.38 -5.31
CA ARG A 103 8.84 9.26 -4.63
C ARG A 103 8.29 10.67 -4.42
N THR A 104 7.58 11.21 -5.40
CA THR A 104 6.93 12.53 -5.28
C THR A 104 5.87 12.52 -4.18
N PHE A 105 5.02 11.49 -4.12
CA PHE A 105 4.03 11.31 -3.06
C PHE A 105 4.70 11.22 -1.68
N PHE A 106 5.71 10.36 -1.53
CA PHE A 106 6.46 10.21 -0.30
C PHE A 106 7.03 11.54 0.22
N ASN A 107 7.67 12.30 -0.66
CA ASN A 107 8.24 13.61 -0.30
C ASN A 107 7.17 14.64 0.08
N ALA A 108 5.98 14.58 -0.54
CA ALA A 108 4.87 15.46 -0.22
C ALA A 108 4.21 15.11 1.13
N VAL A 109 4.16 13.83 1.48
CA VAL A 109 3.49 13.34 2.71
C VAL A 109 4.39 13.36 3.94
N ARG A 110 5.69 13.11 3.78
CA ARG A 110 6.67 13.08 4.89
C ARG A 110 6.61 14.29 5.84
N PRO A 111 6.47 15.56 5.39
CA PRO A 111 6.40 16.69 6.30
C PRO A 111 5.01 16.93 6.89
N LEU A 112 3.98 16.20 6.44
CA LEU A 112 2.60 16.43 6.88
C LEU A 112 2.39 15.86 8.29
N HIS A 113 1.74 16.65 9.12
CA HIS A 113 1.39 16.30 10.49
C HIS A 113 -0.02 16.76 10.79
N TRP A 114 -0.77 15.91 11.47
CA TRP A 114 -2.08 16.24 12.01
C TRP A 114 -2.05 16.16 13.53
N SER A 115 -2.92 16.93 14.17
CA SER A 115 -3.21 16.85 15.61
C SER A 115 -3.61 15.43 16.01
N ASN A 116 -4.29 14.70 15.11
CA ASN A 116 -4.57 13.28 15.27
C ASN A 116 -3.35 12.43 14.84
N ARG A 117 -2.58 11.96 15.82
CA ARG A 117 -1.37 11.13 15.59
C ARG A 117 -1.64 9.87 14.77
N ARG A 118 -2.83 9.26 14.90
CA ARG A 118 -3.19 8.08 14.10
C ARG A 118 -3.21 8.40 12.61
N MET A 119 -3.70 9.58 12.23
CA MET A 119 -3.76 9.99 10.82
C MET A 119 -2.35 10.28 10.27
N THR A 120 -1.50 10.95 11.06
CA THR A 120 -0.08 11.13 10.73
C THR A 120 0.60 9.79 10.49
N ARG A 121 0.40 8.83 11.40
CA ARG A 121 1.02 7.50 11.33
C ARG A 121 0.60 6.75 10.07
N ILE A 122 -0.70 6.60 9.81
CA ILE A 122 -1.22 5.91 8.61
C ILE A 122 -0.69 6.56 7.32
N ALA A 123 -0.68 7.89 7.24
CA ALA A 123 -0.20 8.59 6.06
C ALA A 123 1.30 8.31 5.81
N HIS A 124 2.12 8.29 6.87
CA HIS A 124 3.55 8.03 6.78
C HIS A 124 3.86 6.55 6.51
N GLU A 125 3.15 5.63 7.16
CA GLU A 125 3.23 4.19 6.94
C GLU A 125 2.91 3.86 5.48
N TYR A 126 1.77 4.32 4.96
CA TYR A 126 1.38 4.14 3.57
C TYR A 126 2.43 4.68 2.58
N ALA A 127 2.90 5.91 2.78
CA ALA A 127 3.92 6.51 1.92
C ALA A 127 5.25 5.73 1.95
N THR A 128 5.62 5.20 3.12
CA THR A 128 6.84 4.41 3.31
C THR A 128 6.71 3.03 2.66
N SER A 129 5.57 2.35 2.82
CA SER A 129 5.31 1.05 2.17
C SER A 129 5.42 1.16 0.65
N LEU A 130 4.76 2.15 0.04
CA LEU A 130 4.87 2.41 -1.40
C LEU A 130 6.31 2.66 -1.81
N ARG A 131 7.07 3.44 -1.02
CA ARG A 131 8.47 3.73 -1.31
C ARG A 131 9.30 2.45 -1.29
N VAL A 132 9.11 1.59 -0.29
CA VAL A 132 9.77 0.27 -0.21
C VAL A 132 9.45 -0.55 -1.46
N LEU A 133 8.17 -0.74 -1.78
CA LEU A 133 7.71 -1.50 -2.96
C LEU A 133 8.35 -0.99 -4.26
N SER A 134 8.39 0.34 -4.46
CA SER A 134 8.98 0.96 -5.67
C SER A 134 10.49 0.78 -5.81
N THR A 135 11.16 0.34 -4.75
CA THR A 135 12.61 0.14 -4.69
C THR A 135 13.01 -1.32 -4.51
N LEU A 136 12.04 -2.24 -4.48
CA LEU A 136 12.33 -3.66 -4.39
C LEU A 136 13.17 -4.13 -5.58
N SER A 137 14.20 -4.89 -5.28
CA SER A 137 14.91 -5.69 -6.28
C SER A 137 14.01 -6.84 -6.71
N VAL A 138 14.09 -7.22 -7.99
CA VAL A 138 13.42 -8.43 -8.47
C VAL A 138 14.23 -9.62 -7.92
N PRO A 139 13.59 -10.56 -7.19
CA PRO A 139 14.28 -11.76 -6.68
C PRO A 139 14.75 -12.66 -7.82
N ASP A 140 15.71 -13.54 -7.54
CA ASP A 140 16.23 -14.51 -8.52
C ASP A 140 15.40 -15.79 -8.45
N LEU A 141 14.15 -15.69 -8.95
CA LEU A 141 13.20 -16.82 -8.96
C LEU A 141 13.79 -18.09 -9.55
N CYS A 142 14.66 -17.98 -10.56
CA CYS A 142 15.31 -19.14 -11.16
C CYS A 142 16.30 -19.80 -10.20
N ALA A 143 17.12 -19.03 -9.47
CA ALA A 143 18.03 -19.60 -8.47
C ALA A 143 17.28 -20.16 -7.27
N ASP A 144 16.26 -19.44 -6.79
CA ASP A 144 15.52 -19.80 -5.59
C ASP A 144 14.67 -21.06 -5.79
N VAL A 145 13.95 -21.17 -6.92
CA VAL A 145 13.22 -22.40 -7.24
C VAL A 145 14.18 -23.56 -7.50
N ARG A 146 15.35 -23.36 -8.12
CA ARG A 146 16.36 -24.43 -8.26
C ARG A 146 16.85 -24.93 -6.91
N ALA A 147 17.13 -24.03 -5.98
CA ALA A 147 17.58 -24.38 -4.64
C ALA A 147 16.49 -25.18 -3.89
N TRP A 148 15.23 -24.75 -4.00
CA TRP A 148 14.11 -25.47 -3.42
C TRP A 148 13.91 -26.86 -4.05
N THR A 149 13.95 -26.97 -5.38
CA THR A 149 13.90 -28.25 -6.10
C THR A 149 15.05 -29.17 -5.69
N ALA A 150 16.27 -28.65 -5.56
CA ALA A 150 17.44 -29.43 -5.13
C ALA A 150 17.31 -30.01 -3.71
N SER A 151 16.54 -29.34 -2.84
CA SER A 151 16.22 -29.87 -1.50
C SER A 151 15.17 -31.00 -1.52
N GLY A 152 14.57 -31.28 -2.68
CA GLY A 152 13.39 -32.11 -2.84
C GLY A 152 12.13 -31.42 -2.29
N PHE A 153 12.04 -30.10 -2.46
CA PHE A 153 10.95 -29.24 -1.98
C PHE A 153 10.77 -29.19 -0.44
N ARG A 154 11.80 -29.57 0.33
CA ARG A 154 11.74 -29.64 1.80
C ARG A 154 12.22 -28.38 2.51
N THR A 155 13.04 -27.56 1.87
CA THR A 155 13.67 -26.40 2.52
C THR A 155 13.55 -25.17 1.65
N ILE A 156 12.76 -24.21 2.12
CA ILE A 156 12.64 -22.89 1.50
C ILE A 156 13.96 -22.14 1.63
N PRO A 157 14.47 -21.51 0.55
CA PRO A 157 15.68 -20.71 0.63
C PRO A 157 15.53 -19.59 1.68
N PRO A 158 16.52 -19.35 2.56
CA PRO A 158 16.39 -18.39 3.65
C PRO A 158 16.09 -16.95 3.20
N ASN A 159 16.60 -16.54 2.04
CA ASN A 159 16.32 -15.22 1.45
C ASN A 159 14.84 -15.03 1.13
N VAL A 160 14.14 -16.11 0.76
CA VAL A 160 12.71 -16.06 0.43
C VAL A 160 11.87 -15.90 1.68
N ALA A 161 12.16 -16.69 2.72
CA ALA A 161 11.50 -16.55 4.02
C ALA A 161 11.72 -15.16 4.65
N GLN A 162 12.93 -14.59 4.51
CA GLN A 162 13.22 -13.24 5.00
C GLN A 162 12.49 -12.15 4.19
N LEU A 163 12.37 -12.33 2.87
CA LEU A 163 11.67 -11.41 2.00
C LEU A 163 10.17 -11.36 2.34
N ASP A 164 9.58 -12.53 2.54
CA ASP A 164 8.17 -12.69 2.93
C ASP A 164 7.86 -11.94 4.23
N GLN A 165 8.58 -12.25 5.31
CA GLN A 165 8.44 -11.58 6.62
C GLN A 165 8.58 -10.06 6.54
N ARG A 166 9.48 -9.56 5.67
CA ARG A 166 9.69 -8.12 5.50
C ARG A 166 8.50 -7.45 4.82
N LEU A 167 7.82 -8.15 3.91
CA LEU A 167 6.75 -7.58 3.11
C LEU A 167 5.37 -7.72 3.75
N GLU A 168 5.15 -8.76 4.56
CA GLU A 168 3.96 -8.87 5.43
C GLU A 168 3.79 -7.66 6.36
N ALA A 169 4.89 -7.03 6.77
CA ALA A 169 4.88 -5.85 7.63
C ALA A 169 4.46 -4.55 6.90
N LEU A 170 4.27 -4.57 5.58
CA LEU A 170 3.90 -3.37 4.83
C LEU A 170 2.39 -3.09 4.91
N GLU A 171 2.03 -1.89 5.33
CA GLU A 171 0.65 -1.42 5.27
C GLU A 171 0.34 -0.81 3.89
N GLY A 172 -0.68 -1.33 3.21
CA GLY A 172 -1.10 -0.89 1.87
C GLY A 172 -2.26 0.11 1.85
N GLU A 173 -2.83 0.47 3.01
CA GLU A 173 -4.04 1.29 3.07
C GLU A 173 -3.75 2.79 3.16
N SER A 174 -4.38 3.58 2.28
CA SER A 174 -4.36 5.04 2.37
C SER A 174 -5.23 5.53 3.56
N VAL A 175 -5.09 6.81 3.93
CA VAL A 175 -5.83 7.37 5.08
C VAL A 175 -7.34 7.24 4.84
N PRO A 176 -8.09 6.56 5.73
CA PRO A 176 -9.51 6.37 5.55
C PRO A 176 -10.24 7.72 5.44
N PRO A 177 -11.13 7.91 4.44
CA PRO A 177 -11.85 9.17 4.25
C PRO A 177 -12.65 9.64 5.46
N LYS A 178 -13.13 8.71 6.30
CA LYS A 178 -13.77 9.05 7.58
C LYS A 178 -12.88 9.84 8.53
N LEU A 179 -11.56 9.63 8.48
CA LEU A 179 -10.59 10.37 9.29
C LEU A 179 -10.28 11.75 8.68
N LEU A 180 -10.35 11.87 7.35
CA LEU A 180 -10.15 13.15 6.65
C LEU A 180 -11.38 14.05 6.73
N ALA A 181 -12.59 13.49 6.77
CA ALA A 181 -13.86 14.20 6.62
C ALA A 181 -14.01 15.49 7.46
N PRO A 182 -13.60 15.55 8.74
CA PRO A 182 -13.70 16.78 9.53
C PRO A 182 -12.90 17.97 8.96
N PHE A 183 -11.83 17.68 8.22
CA PHE A 183 -10.83 18.64 7.75
C PHE A 183 -10.95 18.98 6.26
N VAL A 184 -11.81 18.27 5.52
CA VAL A 184 -12.07 18.50 4.09
C VAL A 184 -12.76 19.86 3.89
N ARG A 185 -12.27 20.68 2.95
CA ARG A 185 -12.83 22.00 2.62
C ARG A 185 -12.88 22.24 1.11
N GLY A 186 -13.79 23.10 0.66
CA GLY A 186 -13.87 23.55 -0.74
C GLY A 186 -13.92 22.39 -1.74
N SER A 187 -12.99 22.38 -2.69
CA SER A 187 -12.91 21.37 -3.75
C SER A 187 -12.41 19.99 -3.29
N ASP A 188 -11.93 19.84 -2.06
CA ASP A 188 -11.26 18.63 -1.58
C ASP A 188 -12.20 17.42 -1.58
N ALA A 189 -13.49 17.61 -1.29
CA ALA A 189 -14.46 16.52 -1.30
C ALA A 189 -14.57 15.85 -2.68
N ARG A 190 -14.61 16.66 -3.74
CA ARG A 190 -14.66 16.17 -5.12
C ARG A 190 -13.35 15.48 -5.49
N LEU A 191 -12.22 16.04 -5.06
CA LEU A 191 -10.92 15.46 -5.36
C LEU A 191 -10.74 14.12 -4.66
N LEU A 192 -11.11 14.03 -3.38
CA LEU A 192 -11.09 12.79 -2.59
C LEU A 192 -11.98 11.70 -3.21
N ALA A 193 -13.19 12.04 -3.66
CA ALA A 193 -14.07 11.10 -4.35
C ALA A 193 -13.44 10.57 -5.65
N ARG A 194 -12.81 11.45 -6.44
CA ARG A 194 -12.08 11.05 -7.66
C ARG A 194 -10.88 10.17 -7.34
N THR A 195 -10.10 10.51 -6.31
CA THR A 195 -8.97 9.68 -5.85
C THR A 195 -9.45 8.28 -5.52
N ARG A 196 -10.54 8.14 -4.75
CA ARG A 196 -11.11 6.84 -4.39
C ARG A 196 -11.50 6.00 -5.61
N SER A 197 -12.12 6.61 -6.62
CA SER A 197 -12.47 5.91 -7.85
C SER A 197 -11.23 5.41 -8.60
N LEU A 198 -10.13 6.17 -8.59
CA LEU A 198 -8.86 5.76 -9.20
C LEU A 198 -8.16 4.67 -8.38
N GLU A 199 -8.16 4.76 -7.05
CA GLU A 199 -7.64 3.72 -6.15
C GLU A 199 -8.40 2.40 -6.32
N LEU A 200 -9.73 2.44 -6.42
CA LEU A 200 -10.53 1.25 -6.69
C LEU A 200 -10.19 0.61 -8.04
N LYS A 201 -10.03 1.42 -9.08
CA LYS A 201 -9.60 0.92 -10.40
C LYS A 201 -8.20 0.28 -10.32
N LEU A 202 -7.29 0.85 -9.55
CA LEU A 202 -5.96 0.29 -9.32
C LEU A 202 -6.05 -1.05 -8.60
N ALA A 203 -6.79 -1.13 -7.49
CA ALA A 203 -6.97 -2.35 -6.73
C ALA A 203 -7.62 -3.47 -7.57
N GLU A 204 -8.65 -3.15 -8.36
CA GLU A 204 -9.28 -4.10 -9.28
C GLU A 204 -8.30 -4.58 -10.35
N THR A 205 -7.47 -3.69 -10.89
CA THR A 205 -6.45 -4.05 -11.89
C THR A 205 -5.36 -4.92 -11.27
N GLU A 206 -4.81 -4.52 -10.12
CA GLU A 206 -3.79 -5.28 -9.38
C GLU A 206 -4.30 -6.68 -9.02
N PHE A 207 -5.58 -6.81 -8.64
CA PHE A 207 -6.18 -8.11 -8.35
C PHE A 207 -6.38 -8.93 -9.62
N MET A 208 -7.13 -8.43 -10.60
CA MET A 208 -7.52 -9.21 -11.78
C MET A 208 -6.33 -9.50 -12.71
N VAL A 209 -5.56 -8.47 -13.07
CA VAL A 209 -4.39 -8.63 -13.96
C VAL A 209 -3.24 -9.27 -13.20
N GLY A 210 -3.01 -8.87 -11.94
CA GLY A 210 -1.95 -9.47 -11.13
C GLY A 210 -2.19 -10.95 -10.84
N GLN A 211 -3.44 -11.39 -10.70
CA GLN A 211 -3.75 -12.82 -10.61
C GLN A 211 -3.42 -13.56 -11.91
N THR A 212 -3.76 -13.00 -13.07
CA THR A 212 -3.38 -13.59 -14.36
C THR A 212 -1.86 -13.68 -14.52
N ASP A 213 -1.14 -12.58 -14.27
CA ASP A 213 0.33 -12.56 -14.35
C ASP A 213 0.98 -13.56 -13.38
N TRP A 214 0.42 -13.70 -12.17
CA TRP A 214 0.89 -14.67 -11.18
C TRP A 214 0.70 -16.10 -11.67
N ILE A 215 -0.48 -16.46 -12.21
CA ILE A 215 -0.73 -17.78 -12.79
C ILE A 215 0.25 -18.08 -13.93
N GLU A 216 0.44 -17.14 -14.86
CA GLU A 216 1.33 -17.36 -16.01
C GLU A 216 2.79 -17.57 -15.59
N VAL A 217 3.27 -16.84 -14.59
CA VAL A 217 4.64 -16.99 -14.07
C VAL A 217 4.79 -18.31 -13.31
N THR A 218 3.83 -18.70 -12.48
CA THR A 218 3.89 -19.96 -11.74
C THR A 218 3.83 -21.15 -12.69
N GLU A 219 3.00 -21.11 -13.73
CA GLU A 219 2.96 -22.10 -14.81
C GLU A 219 4.29 -22.18 -15.57
N THR A 220 4.87 -21.04 -15.90
CA THR A 220 6.18 -20.94 -16.59
C THR A 220 7.29 -21.58 -15.76
N LEU A 221 7.29 -21.37 -14.45
CA LEU A 221 8.21 -22.00 -13.51
C LEU A 221 7.84 -23.47 -13.23
N GLY A 222 6.64 -23.92 -13.59
CA GLY A 222 6.14 -25.27 -13.34
C GLY A 222 5.76 -25.54 -11.88
N LEU A 223 5.44 -24.49 -11.13
CA LEU A 223 4.99 -24.60 -9.74
C LEU A 223 3.54 -25.09 -9.70
N GLN A 224 3.28 -26.12 -8.91
CA GLN A 224 1.95 -26.58 -8.50
C GLN A 224 1.64 -25.88 -7.17
N LEU A 225 0.66 -24.99 -7.18
CA LEU A 225 0.30 -24.10 -6.07
C LEU A 225 -1.20 -24.11 -5.85
#